data_AF-A0A949U723-F1
#
_entry.id   AF-A0A949U723-F1
#
_cell.length_a   1.000
_cell.length_b   1.000
_cell.length_c   1.000
_cell.angle_alpha   90.00
_cell.angle_beta   90.00
_cell.angle_gamma   90.00
#
_symmetry.space_group_name_H-M   'P 1'
#
loop_
_entity.id
_entity.type
_entity.pdbx_description
1 polymer ?
#
loop_
_entity_poly.entity_id
_entity_poly.type
_entity_poly.pdbx_seq_one_letter_code
_entity_poly.pdbx_strand_id
1 'polypeptide(L)' 'MAHEDNGTFLTVAEVADIMRVSKMTVYRLIHSSELPAVRVGRSFRVHEKAVNEYLEASFYDAG' A
#
# COMPACT_ATOMS: atom_id res chain seq x y z
N MET A 1 25.34 -7.01 -3.06
CA MET A 1 24.56 -7.00 -1.80
C MET A 1 23.16 -6.56 -2.18
N ALA A 2 22.34 -7.51 -2.62
CA ALA A 2 20.93 -7.25 -2.90
C ALA A 2 20.25 -7.14 -1.55
N HIS A 3 19.71 -5.97 -1.21
CA HIS A 3 18.87 -5.87 -0.03
C HIS A 3 17.69 -6.81 -0.23
N GLU A 4 17.64 -7.85 0.59
CA GLU A 4 16.51 -8.74 0.69
C GLU A 4 15.26 -7.89 0.92
N ASP A 5 14.32 -7.92 -0.03
CA ASP A 5 12.95 -7.44 0.12
C ASP A 5 12.32 -8.23 1.27
N ASN A 6 12.65 -7.84 2.50
CA ASN A 6 12.14 -8.45 3.71
C ASN A 6 10.65 -8.16 3.71
N GLY A 7 9.83 -9.20 3.52
CA GLY A 7 8.37 -9.15 3.33
C GLY A 7 7.63 -8.39 4.42
N THR A 8 7.75 -7.07 4.40
CA THR A 8 7.25 -6.17 5.42
C THR A 8 5.84 -5.81 5.02
N PHE A 9 4.91 -6.41 5.74
CA PHE A 9 3.50 -6.20 5.56
C PHE A 9 3.05 -5.04 6.45
N LEU A 10 2.59 -3.98 5.80
CA LEU A 10 2.04 -2.81 6.46
C LEU A 10 0.56 -3.01 6.73
N THR A 11 0.11 -2.49 7.86
CA THR A 11 -1.31 -2.34 8.18
C THR A 11 -1.92 -1.20 7.37
N VAL A 12 -3.24 -1.22 7.21
CA VAL A 12 -4.00 -0.12 6.59
C VAL A 12 -3.74 1.23 7.27
N ALA A 13 -3.47 1.24 8.58
CA ALA A 13 -3.17 2.47 9.31
C ALA A 13 -1.79 3.04 8.92
N GLU A 14 -0.76 2.19 8.90
CA GLU A 14 0.59 2.61 8.51
C GLU A 14 0.63 3.09 7.05
N VAL A 15 -0.07 2.40 6.15
CA VAL A 15 -0.19 2.84 4.75
C VAL A 15 -0.88 4.20 4.65
N ALA A 16 -1.94 4.43 5.43
CA ALA A 16 -2.64 5.70 5.47
C ALA A 16 -1.73 6.84 5.94
N ASP A 17 -0.89 6.59 6.94
CA ASP A 17 0.08 7.55 7.47
C ASP A 17 1.18 7.87 6.44
N ILE A 18 1.71 6.84 5.75
CA ILE A 18 2.73 7.00 4.69
C ILE A 18 2.18 7.81 3.52
N MET A 19 1.01 7.44 3.01
CA MET A 19 0.39 8.09 1.87
C MET A 19 -0.29 9.42 2.23
N ARG A 20 -0.38 9.76 3.53
CA ARG A 20 -1.11 10.93 4.06
C ARG A 20 -2.57 11.00 3.61
N VAL A 21 -3.23 9.84 3.60
CA VAL A 21 -4.65 9.73 3.24
C VAL A 21 -5.46 9.15 4.40
N SER A 22 -6.78 9.23 4.33
CA SER A 22 -7.63 8.54 5.31
C SER A 22 -7.55 7.02 5.14
N LYS A 23 -7.75 6.27 6.23
CA LYS A 23 -7.91 4.79 6.18
C LYS A 23 -9.00 4.36 5.19
N MET A 24 -10.07 5.16 5.06
CA MET A 24 -11.14 4.91 4.10
C MET A 24 -10.62 4.97 2.66
N THR A 25 -9.72 5.90 2.34
CA THR A 25 -9.07 5.97 1.03
C THR A 25 -8.27 4.69 0.77
N VAL A 26 -7.46 4.23 1.72
CA VAL A 26 -6.71 2.98 1.58
C VAL A 26 -7.67 1.79 1.36
N TYR A 27 -8.77 1.71 2.13
CA TYR A 27 -9.77 0.67 1.90
C TYR A 27 -10.40 0.76 0.51
N ARG A 28 -10.70 1.97 -0.01
CA ARG A 28 -11.21 2.13 -1.37
C ARG A 28 -10.22 1.60 -2.40
N LEU A 29 -8.94 1.96 -2.28
CA LEU A 29 -7.88 1.49 -3.20
C LEU A 29 -7.73 -0.03 -3.19
N ILE A 30 -7.85 -0.66 -2.01
CA ILE A 30 -7.84 -2.12 -1.90
C ILE A 30 -9.06 -2.73 -2.59
N HIS A 31 -10.26 -2.17 -2.40
CA HIS A 31 -11.49 -2.70 -3.01
C HIS A 31 -11.57 -2.41 -4.51
N SER A 32 -10.95 -1.34 -5.02
CA SER A 32 -10.82 -1.06 -6.46
C SER A 32 -9.73 -1.88 -7.14
N SER A 33 -8.99 -2.72 -6.40
CA SER A 33 -7.82 -3.48 -6.87
C SER A 33 -6.66 -2.61 -7.35
N GLU A 34 -6.65 -1.31 -7.02
CA GLU A 34 -5.55 -0.40 -7.33
C GLU A 34 -4.36 -0.58 -6.38
N LEU A 35 -4.62 -1.02 -5.14
CA LEU A 35 -3.58 -1.30 -4.15
C LEU A 35 -3.61 -2.79 -3.75
N PRO A 36 -2.64 -3.60 -4.22
CA PRO A 36 -2.56 -5.01 -3.88
C PRO A 36 -2.45 -5.24 -2.37
N ALA A 37 -3.38 -6.01 -1.81
CA ALA A 37 -3.40 -6.33 -0.39
C ALA A 37 -3.77 -7.79 -0.13
N VAL A 38 -3.21 -8.34 0.94
CA VAL A 38 -3.51 -9.69 1.44
C VAL A 38 -4.40 -9.59 2.66
N ARG A 39 -5.45 -10.41 2.72
CA ARG A 39 -6.30 -10.51 3.90
C ARG A 39 -5.70 -11.49 4.91
N VAL A 40 -5.41 -10.99 6.10
CA VAL A 40 -4.92 -11.79 7.23
C VAL A 40 -5.94 -11.70 8.36
N GLY A 41 -6.74 -12.76 8.51
CA GLY A 41 -7.87 -12.80 9.43
C GLY A 41 -8.93 -11.74 9.10
N ARG A 42 -9.15 -10.81 10.03
CA ARG A 42 -10.13 -9.71 9.89
C ARG A 42 -9.53 -8.40 9.36
N SER A 43 -8.24 -8.38 9.07
CA SER A 43 -7.52 -7.18 8.66
C SER A 43 -6.84 -7.38 7.32
N PHE A 44 -6.57 -6.26 6.65
CA PHE A 44 -5.75 -6.25 5.44
C PHE A 44 -4.29 -5.93 5.79
N ARG A 45 -3.40 -6.45 4.95
CA ARG A 45 -1.97 -6.22 4.96
C ARG A 45 -1.54 -5.86 3.55
N VAL A 46 -0.75 -4.81 3.42
CA VAL A 46 -0.25 -4.32 2.14
C VAL A 46 1.25 -4.54 2.12
N HIS A 47 1.77 -5.03 1.01
CA HIS A 47 3.23 -5.16 0.87
C HIS A 47 3.83 -3.76 0.70
N GLU A 48 4.90 -3.44 1.43
CA GLU A 48 5.55 -2.13 1.34
C GLU A 48 5.89 -1.75 -0.11
N LYS A 49 6.43 -2.71 -0.89
CA LYS A 49 6.70 -2.56 -2.32
C LYS A 49 5.49 -2.07 -3.12
N ALA A 50 4.29 -2.59 -2.84
CA ALA A 50 3.08 -2.20 -3.55
C ALA A 50 2.67 -0.75 -3.26
N VAL A 51 2.93 -0.27 -2.03
CA VAL A 51 2.70 1.14 -1.67
C VAL A 51 3.68 2.05 -2.42
N ASN A 52 4.96 1.66 -2.46
CA ASN A 52 5.97 2.44 -3.17
C ASN A 52 5.70 2.50 -4.68
N GLU A 53 5.35 1.36 -5.29
CA GLU A 53 4.99 1.28 -6.71
C GLU A 53 3.75 2.14 -7.04
N TYR A 54 2.73 2.13 -6.16
CA TYR A 54 1.57 3.00 -6.33
C TYR A 54 1.92 4.49 -6.25
N LEU A 55 2.76 4.88 -5.29
CA LEU A 55 3.23 6.27 -5.16
C LEU A 55 4.02 6.69 -6.40
N GLU A 56 4.98 5.87 -6.85
CA GLU A 56 5.74 6.11 -8.07
C GLU A 56 4.82 6.29 -9.28
N ALA A 57 3.87 5.37 -9.50
CA ALA A 57 2.89 5.47 -10.59
C ALA A 57 2.07 6.78 -10.53
N SER A 58 1.65 7.21 -9.34
CA SER A 58 0.89 8.44 -9.16
C SER A 58 1.68 9.72 -9.46
N PHE A 59 3.01 9.70 -9.31
CA PHE A 59 3.87 10.83 -9.68
C PHE A 59 3.95 11.04 -11.20
N TYR A 60 3.82 9.97 -11.99
CA TYR A 60 3.91 10.07 -13.46
C TYR A 60 2.64 10.61 -14.12
N ASP A 61 1.46 10.49 -13.48
CA ASP A 61 0.18 10.99 -14.01
C ASP A 61 -0.02 12.50 -13.76
N ALA A 62 0.79 13.10 -12.87
CA ALA A 62 0.74 14.53 -12.53
C ALA A 62 1.78 15.40 -13.29
N GLY A 63 2.45 14.84 -14.31
CA GLY A 63 3.52 15.47 -15.10
C GLY A 63 3.11 15.88 -16.52
#